data_AF-A0A929H8Q0-F1
#
_entry.id   AF-A0A929H8Q0-F1
#
_cell.length_a   1.000
_cell.length_b   1.000
_cell.length_c   1.000
_cell.angle_alpha   90.00
_cell.angle_beta   90.00
_cell.angle_gamma   90.00
#
_symmetry.space_group_name_H-M   'P 1'
#
loop_
_entity.id
_entity.type
_entity.pdbx_description
1 polymer ?
#
loop_
_entity_poly.entity_id
_entity_poly.type
_entity_poly.pdbx_seq_one_letter_code
_entity_poly.pdbx_strand_id
1 'polypeptide(L)' 'MNKADMLIDVHPDLSEDDREKLVDEIITLNGVLQAHFDPRHPHGHGLYVEYDPDAIHAKGVLEEVKRWDPQADMASL' A
#
# COMPACT_ATOMS: atom_id res chain seq x y z
N MET A 1 -14.60 5.00 14.30
CA MET A 1 -13.80 4.59 13.15
C MET A 1 -12.58 3.89 13.69
N ASN A 2 -12.49 2.59 13.46
CA ASN A 2 -11.30 1.84 13.83
C ASN A 2 -10.22 2.15 12.79
N LYS A 3 -8.94 2.10 13.18
CA LYS A 3 -7.84 2.39 12.27
C LYS A 3 -6.79 1.32 12.43
N ALA A 4 -6.34 0.80 11.31
CA ALA A 4 -5.23 -0.12 11.23
C ALA A 4 -4.24 0.39 10.19
N ASP A 5 -2.96 0.20 10.49
CA ASP A 5 -1.87 0.44 9.58
C ASP A 5 -1.35 -0.89 9.00
N MET A 6 -0.87 -0.82 7.76
CA MET A 6 -0.11 -1.89 7.16
C MET A 6 0.99 -1.32 6.30
N LEU A 7 2.08 -2.09 6.22
CA LEU A 7 3.22 -1.78 5.38
C LEU A 7 3.35 -2.89 4.33
N ILE A 8 3.48 -2.49 3.08
CA ILE A 8 3.58 -3.40 1.93
C ILE A 8 4.93 -3.14 1.27
N ASP A 9 5.75 -4.18 1.17
CA ASP A 9 6.96 -4.14 0.37
C ASP A 9 6.59 -4.22 -1.09
N VAL A 10 6.89 -3.16 -1.84
CA VAL A 10 6.72 -3.09 -3.31
C VAL A 10 8.09 -3.27 -3.96
N HIS A 11 8.13 -3.87 -5.15
CA HIS A 11 9.38 -4.12 -5.85
C HIS A 11 10.01 -2.80 -6.37
N PRO A 12 11.36 -2.65 -6.32
CA PRO A 12 12.07 -1.47 -6.84
C PRO A 12 11.77 -1.10 -8.29
N ASP A 13 11.35 -2.08 -9.10
CA ASP A 13 11.15 -1.90 -10.55
C ASP A 13 9.96 -1.01 -10.91
N LEU A 14 9.06 -0.70 -9.96
CA LEU A 14 8.06 0.34 -10.21
C LEU A 14 8.75 1.71 -10.34
N SER A 15 8.50 2.35 -11.47
CA SER A 15 8.89 3.72 -11.75
C SER A 15 8.22 4.70 -10.76
N GLU A 16 8.79 5.90 -10.58
CA GLU A 16 8.18 6.92 -9.72
C GLU A 16 6.75 7.28 -10.17
N ASP A 17 6.53 7.46 -11.48
CA ASP A 17 5.20 7.70 -12.06
C ASP A 17 4.19 6.56 -11.75
N ASP A 18 4.62 5.30 -11.78
CA ASP A 18 3.74 4.18 -11.49
C ASP A 18 3.46 4.05 -9.99
N ARG A 19 4.40 4.43 -9.14
CA ARG A 19 4.20 4.52 -7.68
C ARG A 19 3.18 5.59 -7.32
N GLU A 20 3.24 6.76 -7.97
CA GLU A 20 2.26 7.81 -7.76
C GLU A 20 0.84 7.34 -8.16
N LYS A 21 0.70 6.72 -9.35
CA LYS A 21 -0.59 6.17 -9.79
C LYS A 21 -1.11 5.07 -8.87
N LEU A 22 -0.23 4.19 -8.38
CA LEU A 22 -0.58 3.16 -7.41
C LEU A 22 -1.14 3.80 -6.14
N VAL A 23 -0.49 4.84 -5.59
CA VAL A 23 -0.99 5.54 -4.40
C VAL A 23 -2.34 6.18 -4.64
N ASP A 24 -2.52 6.87 -5.78
CA ASP A 24 -3.81 7.45 -6.17
C ASP A 24 -4.91 6.37 -6.23
N GLU A 25 -4.62 5.22 -6.84
CA GLU A 25 -5.59 4.13 -6.94
C GLU A 25 -5.94 3.55 -5.57
N ILE A 26 -4.95 3.28 -4.71
CA ILE A 26 -5.18 2.75 -3.36
C ILE A 26 -5.99 3.72 -2.49
N ILE A 27 -5.76 5.03 -2.60
CA ILE A 27 -6.53 6.06 -1.87
C ILE A 27 -8.01 6.07 -2.29
N THR A 28 -8.33 5.68 -3.53
CA THR A 28 -9.73 5.61 -3.98
C THR A 28 -10.52 4.42 -3.42
N LEU A 29 -9.84 3.45 -2.79
CA LEU A 29 -10.50 2.28 -2.20
C LEU A 29 -11.34 2.69 -0.99
N ASN A 30 -12.61 2.31 -0.99
CA ASN A 30 -13.50 2.56 0.13
C ASN A 30 -12.98 1.87 1.40
N GLY A 31 -12.65 2.67 2.41
CA GLY A 31 -12.05 2.20 3.66
C GLY A 31 -10.56 2.52 3.78
N VAL A 32 -9.87 2.94 2.72
CA VAL A 32 -8.52 3.50 2.83
C VAL A 32 -8.60 4.95 3.28
N LEU A 33 -7.78 5.31 4.26
CA LEU A 33 -7.74 6.66 4.85
C LEU A 33 -6.53 7.44 4.33
N GLN A 34 -5.40 6.76 4.16
CA GLN A 34 -4.16 7.33 3.66
C GLN A 34 -3.28 6.24 3.04
N ALA A 35 -2.60 6.55 1.93
CA ALA A 35 -1.53 5.72 1.39
C ALA A 35 -0.36 6.60 0.96
N HIS A 36 0.88 6.15 1.20
CA HIS A 36 2.10 6.83 0.73
C HIS A 36 3.32 5.91 0.84
N PHE A 37 4.31 6.12 -0.01
CA PHE A 37 5.60 5.45 0.13
C PHE A 37 6.42 6.10 1.25
N ASP A 38 7.01 5.29 2.15
CA ASP A 38 7.91 5.78 3.19
C ASP A 38 9.36 5.85 2.63
N PRO A 39 9.93 7.05 2.46
CA PRO A 39 11.30 7.21 1.96
C PRO A 39 12.37 6.71 2.95
N ARG A 40 11.99 6.39 4.20
CA ARG A 40 12.88 5.92 5.27
C ARG A 40 12.91 4.39 5.39
N HIS A 41 12.03 3.66 4.71
CA HIS A 41 12.10 2.20 4.66
C HIS A 41 13.46 1.80 4.04
N PRO A 42 14.16 0.76 4.54
CA PRO A 42 15.31 0.24 3.82
C PRO A 42 14.88 -0.05 2.38
N HIS A 43 15.53 0.62 1.42
CA HIS A 43 15.23 0.62 -0.02
C HIS A 43 14.11 1.57 -0.52
N GLY A 44 13.33 2.24 0.33
CA GLY A 44 12.36 3.26 -0.11
C GLY A 44 11.20 2.71 -0.96
N HIS A 45 10.86 1.43 -0.74
CA HIS A 45 9.79 0.73 -1.46
C HIS A 45 8.65 0.26 -0.54
N GLY A 46 8.66 0.66 0.73
CA GLY A 46 7.56 0.38 1.65
C GLY A 46 6.39 1.31 1.38
N LEU A 47 5.28 0.77 0.88
CA LEU A 47 4.00 1.46 0.79
C LEU A 47 3.27 1.34 2.13
N TYR A 48 3.14 2.47 2.83
CA TYR A 48 2.34 2.57 4.04
C TYR A 48 0.88 2.83 3.68
N VAL A 49 -0.04 2.07 4.26
CA VAL A 49 -1.48 2.25 4.10
C VAL A 49 -2.16 2.27 5.47
N GLU A 50 -2.88 3.35 5.75
CA GLU A 50 -3.82 3.43 6.86
C GLU A 50 -5.23 3.18 6.33
N TYR A 51 -5.96 2.25 6.96
CA TYR A 51 -7.30 1.85 6.53
C TYR A 51 -8.23 1.60 7.73
N ASP A 52 -9.53 1.65 7.48
CA ASP A 52 -10.59 1.25 8.40
C ASP A 52 -10.87 -0.26 8.22
N PRO A 53 -10.49 -1.11 9.19
CA PRO A 53 -10.68 -2.56 9.09
C PRO A 53 -12.16 -2.98 9.13
N ASP A 54 -13.07 -2.09 9.52
CA ASP A 54 -14.51 -2.34 9.45
C ASP A 54 -15.06 -2.15 8.02
N ALA A 55 -14.32 -1.43 7.15
CA ALA A 55 -14.72 -1.12 5.77
C ALA A 55 -13.95 -1.93 4.71
N ILE A 56 -12.66 -2.22 4.95
CA ILE A 56 -11.81 -3.01 4.04
C ILE A 56 -10.84 -3.89 4.82
N HIS A 57 -10.59 -5.11 4.32
CA HIS A 57 -9.59 -6.01 4.89
C HIS A 57 -8.20 -5.73 4.32
N ALA A 58 -7.15 -5.89 5.14
CA ALA A 58 -5.74 -5.80 4.71
C ALA A 58 -5.44 -6.61 3.44
N LYS A 59 -6.02 -7.82 3.33
CA LYS A 59 -5.86 -8.66 2.15
C LYS A 59 -6.44 -8.00 0.89
N GLY A 60 -7.56 -7.28 0.99
CA GLY A 60 -8.15 -6.57 -0.15
C GLY A 60 -7.25 -5.45 -0.66
N VAL A 61 -6.63 -4.71 0.27
CA VAL A 61 -5.61 -3.69 -0.07
C VAL A 61 -4.41 -4.33 -0.76
N LEU A 62 -3.86 -5.42 -0.18
CA LEU A 62 -2.71 -6.12 -0.75
C LEU A 62 -2.98 -6.66 -2.16
N GLU A 63 -4.17 -7.21 -2.42
CA GLU A 63 -4.52 -7.74 -3.74
C GLU A 63 -4.57 -6.65 -4.81
N GLU A 64 -4.99 -5.42 -4.48
CA GLU A 64 -4.91 -4.30 -5.44
C GLU A 64 -3.47 -3.86 -5.68
N VAL A 65 -2.64 -3.79 -4.64
CA VAL A 65 -1.21 -3.52 -4.83
C VAL A 65 -0.56 -4.59 -5.72
N LYS A 66 -0.96 -5.86 -5.56
CA LYS A 66 -0.48 -6.98 -6.38
C LYS A 66 -0.85 -6.91 -7.86
N ARG A 67 -1.85 -6.09 -8.25
CA ARG A 67 -2.14 -5.85 -9.67
C ARG A 67 -1.09 -4.98 -10.35
N TRP A 68 -0.46 -4.09 -9.58
CA TRP A 68 0.65 -3.27 -10.04
C TRP A 68 1.98 -3.99 -9.89
N ASP A 69 2.18 -4.64 -8.75
CA ASP A 69 3.37 -5.43 -8.46
C ASP A 69 3.00 -6.83 -7.94
N PRO A 70 3.00 -7.85 -8.81
CA PRO A 70 2.67 -9.22 -8.42
C PRO A 70 3.57 -9.79 -7.31
N GLN A 71 4.74 -9.20 -7.08
CA GLN A 71 5.69 -9.61 -6.04
C GLN A 71 5.50 -8.87 -4.72
N ALA A 72 4.56 -7.92 -4.65
CA ALA A 72 4.30 -7.17 -3.43
C ALA A 72 3.89 -8.09 -2.29
N ASP A 73 4.40 -7.84 -1.09
CA ASP A 73 4.07 -8.64 0.10
C ASP A 73 3.92 -7.77 1.34
N MET A 74 3.30 -8.30 2.39
CA MET A 74 3.20 -7.54 3.64
C MET A 74 4.57 -7.53 4.30
N ALA A 75 5.08 -6.33 4.55
CA ALA A 75 6.32 -6.17 5.28
C ALA A 75 6.17 -6.78 6.67
N SER A 76 7.12 -7.62 7.05
CA SER A 76 7.20 -8.15 8.41
C SER A 76 7.79 -7.05 9.31
N LEU A 77 6.99 -6.52 10.23
CA LEU A 77 7.45 -5.59 11.28
C LEU A 77 8.44 -6.25 12.25
#